data_AF-A0A2G9SSK4-F1
#
_entry.id   AF-A0A2G9SSK4-F1
#
_cell.length_a   1.000
_cell.length_b   1.000
_cell.length_c   1.000
_cell.angle_alpha   90.00
_cell.angle_beta   90.00
_cell.angle_gamma   90.00
#
_symmetry.space_group_name_H-M   'P 1'
#
loop_
_entity.id
_entity.type
_entity.pdbx_description
1 polymer ?
#
loop_
_entity_poly.entity_id
_entity_poly.type
_entity_poly.pdbx_seq_one_letter_code
_entity_poly.pdbx_strand_id
1 'polypeptide(L)'
;MASYRGHVWGGLLFFVPLIIVLVFFFELYKQPLPMLLAQVAILLGITLLFALFPDIDIKSKGQRIFYLIFFCVDLVLIVTNHWREAAFLGLFAMLPLLTEHRGWTHSFWAALIIPLPFLLVPIWFAKSGWKAGLPYYLAAVAGYLSHRFMDGIFFGRKGH
;
A
#
# COMPACT_ATOMS: atom_id res chain seq x y z
N MET A 1 -13.75 -3.70 14.91
CA MET A 1 -13.17 -3.39 13.60
C MET A 1 -13.38 -4.54 12.66
N ALA A 2 -13.25 -4.29 11.35
CA ALA A 2 -13.26 -5.38 10.38
C ALA A 2 -12.12 -6.36 10.71
N SER A 3 -12.33 -7.65 10.43
CA SER A 3 -11.23 -8.61 10.51
C SER A 3 -10.30 -8.40 9.33
N TYR A 4 -9.10 -9.00 9.37
CA TYR A 4 -8.20 -9.13 8.22
C TYR A 4 -8.94 -9.44 6.90
N ARG A 5 -9.92 -10.36 6.94
CA ARG A 5 -10.71 -10.73 5.76
C ARG A 5 -11.61 -9.58 5.29
N GLY A 6 -12.20 -8.83 6.23
CA GLY A 6 -13.01 -7.66 5.93
C GLY A 6 -12.21 -6.54 5.25
N HIS A 7 -10.97 -6.30 5.67
CA HIS A 7 -10.08 -5.34 5.00
C HIS A 7 -9.69 -5.76 3.59
N VAL A 8 -9.41 -7.05 3.37
CA VAL A 8 -9.18 -7.60 2.02
C VAL A 8 -10.42 -7.42 1.13
N TRP A 9 -11.62 -7.70 1.66
CA TRP A 9 -12.87 -7.47 0.93
C TRP A 9 -13.11 -6.00 0.61
N GLY A 10 -12.81 -5.10 1.55
CA GLY A 10 -12.86 -3.66 1.32
C GLY A 10 -11.92 -3.21 0.21
N GLY A 11 -10.68 -3.73 0.22
CA GLY A 11 -9.71 -3.47 -0.84
C GLY A 11 -10.18 -3.94 -2.21
N LEU A 12 -10.75 -5.15 -2.30
CA LEU A 12 -11.34 -5.66 -3.54
C LEU A 12 -12.49 -4.78 -4.04
N LEU A 13 -13.38 -4.36 -3.14
CA LEU A 13 -14.52 -3.51 -3.48
C LEU A 13 -14.07 -2.16 -4.04
N PHE A 14 -13.06 -1.53 -3.43
CA PHE A 14 -12.50 -0.25 -3.88
C PHE A 14 -11.67 -0.39 -5.16
N PHE A 15 -11.06 -1.56 -5.38
CA PHE A 15 -10.24 -1.81 -6.56
C PHE A 15 -11.05 -1.85 -7.86
N VAL A 16 -12.26 -2.42 -7.85
CA VAL A 16 -13.10 -2.58 -9.06
C VAL A 16 -13.39 -1.25 -9.78
N PRO A 17 -13.96 -0.21 -9.13
CA PRO A 17 -14.18 1.07 -9.80
C PRO A 17 -12.86 1.77 -10.14
N LEU A 18 -11.82 1.63 -9.30
CA LEU A 18 -10.51 2.23 -9.57
C LEU A 18 -9.89 1.68 -10.85
N ILE A 19 -9.86 0.36 -11.03
CA ILE A 19 -9.19 -0.24 -12.17
C ILE A 19 -9.86 0.13 -13.49
N ILE A 20 -11.19 0.26 -13.50
CA ILE A 20 -11.93 0.77 -14.66
C ILE A 20 -11.43 2.18 -15.02
N VAL A 21 -11.40 3.09 -14.05
CA VAL A 21 -10.91 4.46 -14.26
C VAL A 21 -9.47 4.46 -14.77
N LEU A 22 -8.58 3.67 -14.16
CA LEU A 22 -7.17 3.61 -14.57
C LEU A 22 -6.98 3.05 -15.98
N VAL A 23 -7.70 1.98 -16.33
CA VAL A 23 -7.62 1.35 -17.65
C VAL A 23 -8.03 2.31 -18.76
N PHE A 24 -9.08 3.09 -18.55
CA PHE A 24 -9.53 4.08 -19.54
C PHE A 24 -8.64 5.33 -19.55
N PHE A 25 -8.33 5.91 -18.38
CA PHE A 25 -7.58 7.17 -18.29
C PHE A 25 -6.13 7.04 -18.76
N PHE A 26 -5.48 5.90 -18.50
CA PHE A 26 -4.11 5.61 -18.97
C PHE A 26 -4.06 4.78 -20.25
N GLU A 27 -5.23 4.51 -20.85
CA GLU A 27 -5.36 3.70 -22.07
C GLU A 27 -4.67 2.32 -21.97
N LEU A 28 -4.68 1.71 -20.78
CA LEU A 28 -3.99 0.43 -20.53
C LEU A 28 -4.53 -0.70 -21.41
N TYR A 29 -5.78 -0.58 -21.88
CA TYR A 29 -6.41 -1.51 -22.82
C TYR A 29 -5.69 -1.59 -24.18
N LYS A 30 -4.83 -0.63 -24.53
CA LYS A 30 -3.98 -0.66 -25.74
C LYS A 30 -2.77 -1.59 -25.59
N GLN A 31 -2.44 -2.01 -24.38
CA GLN A 31 -1.32 -2.90 -24.14
C GLN A 31 -1.65 -4.34 -24.57
N PRO A 32 -0.64 -5.15 -24.90
CA PRO A 32 -0.83 -6.58 -25.09
C PRO A 32 -1.46 -7.24 -23.86
N LEU A 33 -2.38 -8.19 -24.07
CA LEU A 33 -3.14 -8.83 -23.00
C LEU A 33 -2.27 -9.33 -21.83
N PRO A 34 -1.11 -10.00 -22.03
CA PRO A 34 -0.27 -10.42 -20.91
C PRO A 34 0.25 -9.27 -20.05
N MET A 35 0.58 -8.13 -20.68
CA MET A 35 1.09 -6.95 -19.99
C MET A 35 -0.01 -6.24 -19.21
N LEU A 36 -1.21 -6.14 -19.80
CA LEU A 36 -2.39 -5.63 -19.11
C LEU A 36 -2.73 -6.47 -17.88
N LEU A 37 -2.75 -7.80 -18.01
CA LEU A 37 -3.02 -8.71 -16.88
C LEU A 37 -1.98 -8.58 -15.77
N ALA A 38 -0.69 -8.51 -16.14
CA ALA A 38 0.38 -8.29 -15.17
C ALA A 38 0.23 -6.94 -14.44
N GLN A 39 -0.09 -5.87 -15.17
CA GLN A 39 -0.29 -4.56 -14.59
C GLN A 39 -1.50 -4.52 -13.65
N VAL A 40 -2.62 -5.10 -14.04
CA VAL A 40 -3.82 -5.23 -13.19
C VAL A 40 -3.48 -6.03 -11.92
N ALA A 41 -2.75 -7.14 -12.04
CA ALA A 41 -2.35 -7.95 -10.90
C ALA A 41 -1.44 -7.18 -9.92
N ILE A 42 -0.49 -6.39 -10.42
CA ILE A 42 0.37 -5.53 -9.59
C ILE A 42 -0.46 -4.47 -8.87
N LEU A 43 -1.36 -3.79 -9.57
CA LEU A 43 -2.23 -2.77 -8.99
C LEU A 43 -3.16 -3.37 -7.91
N LEU A 44 -3.69 -4.56 -8.16
CA LEU A 44 -4.50 -5.29 -7.18
C LEU A 44 -3.64 -5.65 -5.96
N GLY A 45 -2.46 -6.22 -6.16
CA GLY A 45 -1.53 -6.59 -5.08
C GLY A 45 -1.20 -5.39 -4.19
N ILE A 46 -0.88 -4.24 -4.78
CA ILE A 46 -0.64 -2.99 -4.05
C ILE A 46 -1.88 -2.56 -3.27
N THR A 47 -3.06 -2.58 -3.90
CA THR A 47 -4.31 -2.20 -3.25
C THR A 47 -4.59 -3.07 -2.03
N LEU A 48 -4.40 -4.39 -2.14
CA LEU A 48 -4.63 -5.32 -1.02
C LEU A 48 -3.61 -5.16 0.09
N LEU A 49 -2.32 -4.97 -0.25
CA LEU A 49 -1.29 -4.68 0.75
C LEU A 49 -1.62 -3.40 1.51
N PHE A 50 -1.98 -2.33 0.81
CA PHE A 50 -2.31 -1.06 1.45
C PHE A 50 -3.66 -1.05 2.17
N ALA A 51 -4.59 -1.95 1.83
CA ALA A 51 -5.77 -2.22 2.65
C ALA A 51 -5.43 -2.89 3.99
N LEU A 52 -4.23 -3.47 4.12
CA LEU A 52 -3.74 -4.09 5.36
C LEU A 52 -2.67 -3.26 6.06
N PHE A 53 -2.07 -2.29 5.36
CA PHE A 53 -0.98 -1.48 5.88
C PHE A 53 -1.29 -0.77 7.20
N PRO A 54 -2.49 -0.17 7.42
CA PRO A 54 -2.74 0.57 8.65
C PRO A 54 -2.52 -0.27 9.91
N ASP A 55 -2.84 -1.56 9.84
CA ASP A 55 -2.69 -2.54 10.93
C ASP A 55 -1.23 -2.96 11.22
N ILE A 56 -0.23 -2.33 10.59
CA ILE A 56 1.19 -2.65 10.81
C ILE A 56 1.67 -2.28 12.23
N ASP A 57 0.97 -1.36 12.90
CA ASP A 57 1.22 -0.90 14.27
C ASP A 57 0.53 -1.76 15.35
N ILE A 58 -0.35 -2.70 14.97
CA ILE A 58 -1.06 -3.59 15.90
C ILE A 58 -0.75 -5.07 15.63
N LYS A 59 -0.86 -5.90 16.66
CA LYS A 59 -0.69 -7.36 16.53
C LYS A 59 -1.79 -7.96 15.65
N SER A 60 -1.48 -8.18 14.38
CA SER A 60 -2.43 -8.63 13.37
C SER A 60 -1.80 -9.55 12.33
N LYS A 61 -2.65 -10.19 11.50
CA LYS A 61 -2.16 -10.92 10.31
C LYS A 61 -1.54 -9.97 9.27
N GLY A 62 -2.08 -8.75 9.14
CA GLY A 62 -1.53 -7.72 8.24
C GLY A 62 -0.11 -7.35 8.64
N GLN A 63 0.11 -7.08 9.93
CA GLN A 63 1.43 -6.85 10.50
C GLN A 63 2.40 -7.97 10.12
N ARG A 64 2.05 -9.23 10.39
CA ARG A 64 2.93 -10.37 10.07
C ARG A 64 3.33 -10.42 8.60
N ILE A 65 2.42 -10.10 7.67
CA ILE A 65 2.72 -10.07 6.23
C ILE A 65 3.77 -9.00 5.93
N PHE A 66 3.59 -7.77 6.43
CA PHE A 66 4.55 -6.68 6.19
C PHE A 66 5.92 -6.95 6.79
N TYR A 67 6.00 -7.42 8.03
CA TYR A 67 7.30 -7.72 8.64
C TYR A 67 8.01 -8.90 7.98
N LEU A 68 7.27 -9.88 7.45
CA LEU A 68 7.88 -10.93 6.64
C LEU A 68 8.45 -10.38 5.33
N ILE A 69 7.72 -9.48 4.65
CA ILE A 69 8.21 -8.80 3.44
C ILE A 69 9.46 -7.98 3.78
N PHE A 70 9.41 -7.15 4.82
CA PHE A 70 10.56 -6.34 5.25
C PHE A 70 11.75 -7.22 5.58
N PHE A 71 11.58 -8.28 6.37
CA PHE A 71 12.65 -9.21 6.69
C PHE A 71 13.27 -9.85 5.44
N CYS A 72 12.45 -10.35 4.51
CA CYS A 72 12.96 -10.95 3.28
C CYS A 72 13.70 -9.94 2.40
N VAL A 73 13.18 -8.73 2.25
CA VAL A 73 13.84 -7.66 1.46
C VAL A 73 15.14 -7.23 2.12
N ASP A 74 15.14 -7.05 3.45
CA ASP A 74 16.31 -6.67 4.23
C ASP A 74 17.42 -7.72 4.12
N LEU A 75 17.05 -9.01 4.20
CA LEU A 75 17.97 -10.12 3.99
C LEU A 75 18.59 -10.11 2.58
N VAL A 76 17.78 -9.84 1.55
CA VAL A 76 18.30 -9.71 0.17
C VAL A 76 19.27 -8.54 0.06
N LEU A 77 18.95 -7.38 0.64
CA LEU A 77 19.84 -6.21 0.65
C LEU A 77 21.17 -6.52 1.35
N ILE A 78 21.13 -7.19 2.50
CA ILE A 78 22.30 -7.65 3.25
C ILE A 78 23.18 -8.58 2.40
N VAL A 79 22.60 -9.63 1.81
CA VAL A 79 23.35 -10.62 1.01
C VAL A 79 23.94 -9.98 -0.26
N THR A 80 23.32 -8.93 -0.77
CA THR A 80 23.80 -8.17 -1.94
C THR A 80 24.70 -6.98 -1.59
N ASN A 81 25.13 -6.85 -0.33
CA ASN A 81 26.00 -5.78 0.19
C ASN A 81 25.39 -4.36 0.16
N HIS A 82 24.06 -4.23 0.10
CA HIS A 82 23.32 -2.98 0.21
C HIS A 82 23.03 -2.63 1.69
N TRP A 83 24.10 -2.53 2.49
CA TRP A 83 24.03 -2.37 3.95
C TRP A 83 23.33 -1.07 4.38
N ARG A 84 23.49 0.00 3.61
CA ARG A 84 22.92 1.32 3.92
C ARG A 84 21.41 1.30 3.74
N GLU A 85 20.94 0.73 2.63
CA GLU A 85 19.53 0.56 2.31
C GLU A 85 18.86 -0.36 3.32
N ALA A 86 19.52 -1.45 3.71
CA ALA A 86 19.06 -2.35 4.75
C ALA A 86 18.88 -1.63 6.11
N ALA A 87 19.88 -0.86 6.52
CA ALA A 87 19.79 -0.07 7.76
C ALA A 87 18.61 0.91 7.75
N PHE A 88 18.38 1.60 6.64
CA PHE A 88 17.20 2.48 6.51
C PHE A 88 15.89 1.71 6.50
N LEU A 89 15.81 0.59 5.76
CA LEU A 89 14.60 -0.25 5.73
C LEU A 89 14.26 -0.75 7.13
N GLY A 90 15.22 -1.31 7.86
CA GLY A 90 15.05 -1.74 9.24
C GLY A 90 14.61 -0.60 10.16
N LEU A 91 15.25 0.58 10.06
CA LEU A 91 14.87 1.76 10.82
C LEU A 91 13.42 2.18 10.58
N PHE A 92 13.01 2.31 9.31
CA PHE A 92 11.64 2.70 8.96
C PHE A 92 10.61 1.63 9.30
N ALA A 93 10.97 0.36 9.18
CA ALA A 93 10.12 -0.77 9.57
C ALA A 93 9.82 -0.77 11.08
N MET A 94 10.72 -0.27 11.93
CA MET A 94 10.47 -0.19 13.37
C MET A 94 9.55 0.96 13.78
N LEU A 95 9.44 2.04 12.98
CA LEU A 95 8.69 3.25 13.37
C LEU A 95 7.23 2.98 13.76
N PRO A 96 6.45 2.15 13.04
CA PRO A 96 5.08 1.87 13.44
C PRO A 96 4.94 1.13 14.78
N LEU A 97 5.99 0.43 15.25
CA LEU A 97 5.97 -0.27 16.54
C LEU A 97 6.21 0.66 17.73
N LEU A 98 6.78 1.84 17.48
CA LEU A 98 7.08 2.82 18.52
C LEU A 98 5.88 3.69 18.88
N THR A 99 4.78 3.56 18.15
CA THR A 99 3.57 4.35 18.38
C THR A 99 2.53 3.56 19.18
N GLU A 100 1.63 4.28 19.85
CA GLU A 100 0.50 3.68 20.56
C GLU A 100 -0.39 2.85 19.61
N HIS A 101 -1.19 1.94 20.19
CA HIS A 101 -2.14 1.13 19.44
C HIS A 101 -3.08 2.02 18.61
N ARG A 102 -3.06 1.86 17.28
CA ARG A 102 -3.82 2.66 16.31
C ARG A 102 -3.35 4.11 16.25
N GLY A 103 -2.05 4.29 16.04
CA GLY A 103 -1.40 5.57 15.98
C GLY A 103 -1.62 6.30 14.66
N TRP A 104 -0.59 7.03 14.22
CA TRP A 104 -0.62 7.86 13.02
C TRP A 104 -0.92 7.08 11.73
N THR A 105 -0.66 5.76 11.69
CA THR A 105 -1.01 4.87 10.56
C THR A 105 -2.52 4.80 10.31
N HIS A 106 -3.36 5.17 11.28
CA HIS A 106 -4.81 5.22 11.08
C HIS A 106 -5.34 6.62 10.70
N SER A 107 -4.43 7.60 10.53
CA SER A 107 -4.79 8.97 10.13
C SER A 107 -5.16 9.08 8.65
N PHE A 108 -5.97 10.09 8.30
CA PHE A 108 -6.30 10.37 6.89
C PHE A 108 -5.07 10.79 6.10
N TRP A 109 -4.18 11.56 6.72
CA TRP A 109 -2.96 12.05 6.09
C TRP A 109 -1.98 10.91 5.79
N ALA A 110 -1.89 9.89 6.65
CA ALA A 110 -1.08 8.71 6.37
C ALA A 110 -1.54 7.99 5.09
N ALA A 111 -2.84 7.95 4.82
CA ALA A 111 -3.38 7.34 3.60
C ALA A 111 -2.93 8.06 2.32
N LEU A 112 -2.55 9.34 2.39
CA LEU A 112 -2.06 10.13 1.26
C LEU A 112 -0.54 10.20 1.23
N ILE A 113 0.11 10.34 2.38
CA ILE A 113 1.56 10.56 2.49
C ILE A 113 2.35 9.27 2.32
N ILE A 114 1.92 8.17 2.94
CA ILE A 114 2.67 6.90 2.89
C ILE A 114 2.78 6.35 1.47
N PRO A 115 1.76 6.44 0.60
CA PRO A 115 1.89 6.03 -0.79
C PRO A 115 2.78 6.90 -1.68
N LEU A 116 3.16 8.11 -1.26
CA LEU A 116 3.92 9.06 -2.11
C LEU A 116 5.19 8.52 -2.77
N PRO A 117 5.97 7.59 -2.18
CA PRO A 117 7.12 7.00 -2.84
C PRO A 117 6.80 6.41 -4.22
N PHE A 118 5.60 5.85 -4.43
CA PHE A 118 5.19 5.37 -5.77
C PHE A 118 5.17 6.46 -6.83
N LEU A 119 4.90 7.71 -6.45
CA LEU A 119 4.91 8.86 -7.35
C LEU A 119 6.31 9.47 -7.46
N LEU A 120 6.99 9.66 -6.32
CA LEU A 120 8.24 10.42 -6.24
C LEU A 120 9.46 9.64 -6.75
N VAL A 121 9.55 8.34 -6.47
CA VAL A 121 10.71 7.51 -6.86
C VAL A 121 10.87 7.45 -8.38
N PRO A 122 9.83 7.17 -9.19
CA PRO A 122 9.95 7.18 -10.65
C PRO A 122 10.32 8.56 -11.23
N ILE A 123 9.85 9.64 -10.61
CA ILE A 123 10.17 11.02 -11.06
C ILE A 123 11.65 11.33 -10.80
N TRP A 124 12.15 10.99 -9.60
CA TRP A 124 13.52 11.33 -9.22
C TRP A 124 14.54 10.44 -9.92
N PHE A 125 14.38 9.12 -9.80
CA PHE A 125 15.39 8.15 -10.23
C PHE A 125 15.29 7.82 -11.72
N ALA A 126 14.08 7.53 -12.21
CA ALA A 126 13.88 7.16 -13.61
C ALA A 126 13.66 8.36 -14.54
N LYS A 127 13.63 9.60 -14.00
CA LYS A 127 13.30 10.85 -14.73
C LYS A 127 12.02 10.73 -15.56
N SER A 128 11.11 9.88 -15.11
CA SER A 128 9.83 9.65 -15.77
C SER A 128 8.81 10.71 -15.36
N GLY A 129 7.80 10.93 -16.20
CA GLY A 129 6.69 11.81 -15.83
C GLY A 129 5.83 11.22 -14.71
N TRP A 130 5.07 12.08 -14.02
CA TRP A 130 4.16 11.67 -12.93
C TRP A 130 3.17 10.56 -13.31
N LYS A 131 2.83 10.46 -14.61
CA LYS A 131 1.95 9.42 -15.15
C LYS A 131 2.48 8.00 -14.93
N ALA A 132 3.80 7.81 -14.81
CA ALA A 132 4.39 6.50 -14.58
C ALA A 132 4.10 5.98 -13.16
N GLY A 133 4.16 6.85 -12.16
CA GLY A 133 3.96 6.49 -10.75
C GLY A 133 2.49 6.59 -10.28
N LEU A 134 1.69 7.43 -10.93
CA LEU A 134 0.34 7.74 -10.46
C LEU A 134 -0.60 6.53 -10.33
N PRO A 135 -0.64 5.55 -11.27
CA PRO A 135 -1.50 4.38 -11.11
C PRO A 135 -1.21 3.59 -9.82
N TYR A 136 0.07 3.42 -9.49
CA TYR A 136 0.50 2.70 -8.29
C TYR A 136 0.21 3.48 -7.01
N TYR A 137 0.42 4.80 -7.04
CA TYR A 137 0.03 5.70 -5.96
C TYR A 137 -1.48 5.61 -5.69
N LEU A 138 -2.32 5.71 -6.72
CA LEU A 138 -3.79 5.66 -6.57
C LEU A 138 -4.27 4.29 -6.08
N ALA A 139 -3.65 3.20 -6.52
CA ALA A 139 -3.93 1.85 -6.01
C ALA A 139 -3.64 1.74 -4.50
N ALA A 140 -2.48 2.25 -4.06
CA ALA A 140 -2.11 2.27 -2.66
C ALA A 140 -3.06 3.15 -1.82
N VAL A 141 -3.38 4.36 -2.29
CA VAL A 141 -4.34 5.25 -1.61
C VAL A 141 -5.72 4.61 -1.50
N ALA A 142 -6.23 3.99 -2.57
CA ALA A 142 -7.54 3.33 -2.55
C ALA A 142 -7.58 2.16 -1.56
N GLY A 143 -6.53 1.35 -1.53
CA GLY A 143 -6.37 0.30 -0.53
C GLY A 143 -6.43 0.85 0.89
N TYR A 144 -5.62 1.86 1.17
CA TYR A 144 -5.56 2.51 2.49
C TYR A 144 -6.91 3.10 2.91
N LEU A 145 -7.58 3.83 2.02
CA LEU A 145 -8.89 4.42 2.30
C LEU A 145 -9.96 3.35 2.51
N SER A 146 -9.88 2.23 1.78
CA SER A 146 -10.79 1.09 1.99
C SER A 146 -10.66 0.52 3.40
N HIS A 147 -9.45 0.43 3.95
CA HIS A 147 -9.22 0.00 5.33
C HIS A 147 -9.98 0.91 6.30
N ARG A 148 -9.77 2.23 6.15
CA ARG A 148 -10.38 3.24 7.03
C ARG A 148 -11.89 3.29 6.90
N PHE A 149 -12.42 3.03 5.69
CA PHE A 149 -13.86 2.89 5.47
C PHE A 149 -14.41 1.67 6.21
N MET A 150 -13.74 0.51 6.11
CA MET A 150 -14.14 -0.73 6.78
C MET A 150 -14.02 -0.67 8.30
N ASP A 151 -13.15 0.19 8.82
CA ASP A 151 -13.07 0.50 10.25
C ASP A 151 -14.25 1.31 10.78
N GLY A 152 -15.14 1.80 9.91
CA GLY A 152 -16.43 2.36 10.31
C GLY A 152 -16.41 3.85 10.64
N ILE A 153 -15.40 4.60 10.18
CA ILE A 153 -15.38 6.07 10.31
C ILE A 153 -16.59 6.71 9.61
N PHE A 154 -17.10 6.10 8.53
CA PHE A 154 -18.32 6.58 7.84
C PHE A 154 -19.63 6.08 8.46
N PHE A 155 -19.60 5.14 9.42
CA PHE A 155 -20.78 4.56 10.07
C PHE A 155 -20.90 4.90 11.56
N GLY A 156 -20.15 5.89 12.05
CA GLY A 156 -20.38 6.47 13.38
C GLY A 156 -20.04 5.58 14.57
N ARG A 157 -19.19 4.55 14.43
CA ARG A 157 -18.68 3.83 15.59
C ARG A 157 -17.41 4.51 16.12
N LYS A 158 -17.61 5.48 17.02
CA LYS A 158 -16.58 5.93 17.95
C LYS A 158 -16.23 4.75 18.87
N GLY A 159 -15.06 4.16 18.68
CA GLY A 159 -14.44 3.31 19.70
C GLY A 159 -13.51 4.19 20.51
N HIS A 160 -13.91 4.51 21.74
CA HIS A 160 -12.98 4.85 22.81
C HIS A 160 -12.13 3.63 23.16
#